data_AF-A0A4Y2I2R6-F1
#
_entry.id   AF-A0A4Y2I2R6-F1
#
_cell.length_a   1.000
_cell.length_b   1.000
_cell.length_c   1.000
_cell.angle_alpha   90.00
_cell.angle_beta   90.00
_cell.angle_gamma   90.00
#
_symmetry.space_group_name_H-M   'P 1'
#
loop_
_entity.id
_entity.type
_entity.pdbx_description
1 polymer ?
#
loop_
_entity_poly.entity_id
_entity_poly.type
_entity_poly.pdbx_seq_one_letter_code
_entity_poly.pdbx_strand_id
1 'polypeptide(L)'
;MSGRGWGANSGTLRMTYTALIRPVLEYGYQVYQMACQTNLNKLEIVQLSTARIITGLRSCCPKAIVLYEADLQPLSMRIRNNSAKYIAKLQKVSDLLTELRNLFYSGQATRD
;
A
#
# COMPACT_ATOMS: atom_id res chain seq x y z
N MET A 1 17.95 8.90 -33.66
CA MET A 1 17.06 8.65 -32.51
C MET A 1 15.60 8.67 -32.97
N SER A 2 15.13 7.61 -33.64
CA SER A 2 13.75 7.45 -34.11
C SER A 2 13.07 6.38 -33.26
N GLY A 3 11.84 6.61 -32.78
CA GLY A 3 11.08 5.62 -31.98
C GLY A 3 10.31 6.13 -30.75
N ARG A 4 10.46 7.40 -30.34
CA ARG A 4 9.73 7.97 -29.17
C ARG A 4 8.21 8.13 -29.36
N GLY A 5 7.65 7.76 -30.51
CA GLY A 5 6.23 7.98 -30.85
C GLY A 5 5.31 6.75 -30.74
N TRP A 6 5.84 5.55 -30.48
CA TRP A 6 5.07 4.30 -30.54
C TRP A 6 4.79 3.66 -29.17
N GLY A 7 4.86 4.43 -28.08
CA GLY A 7 4.63 3.94 -26.72
C GLY A 7 3.85 4.93 -25.86
N ALA A 8 3.13 4.42 -24.86
CA ALA A 8 2.48 5.25 -23.85
C ALA A 8 3.54 6.08 -23.11
N ASN A 9 3.24 7.35 -22.83
CA ASN A 9 4.14 8.19 -22.05
C ASN A 9 4.27 7.65 -20.62
N SER A 10 5.39 7.95 -19.95
CA SER A 10 5.68 7.46 -18.59
C SER A 10 4.61 7.88 -17.57
N GLY A 11 4.01 9.06 -17.75
CA GLY A 11 2.89 9.53 -16.94
C GLY A 11 1.64 8.67 -17.06
N THR A 12 1.26 8.28 -18.29
CA THR A 12 0.14 7.39 -18.58
C THR A 12 0.39 6.01 -18.00
N LEU A 13 1.59 5.46 -18.17
CA LEU A 13 1.95 4.15 -17.60
C LEU A 13 1.91 4.18 -16.06
N ARG A 14 2.41 5.26 -15.44
CA ARG A 14 2.32 5.47 -13.98
C ARG A 14 0.87 5.61 -13.52
N MET A 15 0.04 6.29 -14.30
CA MET A 15 -1.40 6.42 -14.03
C MET A 15 -2.08 5.04 -14.07
N THR A 16 -1.84 4.25 -15.11
CA THR A 16 -2.36 2.89 -15.24
C THR A 16 -1.93 2.00 -14.08
N TYR A 17 -0.64 2.05 -13.70
CA TYR A 17 -0.15 1.34 -12.52
C TYR A 17 -0.89 1.76 -11.25
N THR A 18 -1.02 3.07 -11.03
CA THR A 18 -1.64 3.63 -9.82
C THR A 18 -3.13 3.29 -9.73
N ALA A 19 -3.84 3.29 -10.86
CA ALA A 19 -5.27 3.06 -10.91
C ALA A 19 -5.66 1.57 -10.87
N LEU A 20 -4.87 0.69 -11.49
CA LEU A 20 -5.27 -0.71 -11.69
C LEU A 20 -4.43 -1.70 -10.90
N ILE A 21 -3.11 -1.55 -10.89
CA ILE A 21 -2.19 -2.55 -10.32
C ILE A 21 -1.98 -2.29 -8.83
N ARG A 22 -1.73 -1.03 -8.45
CA ARG A 22 -1.45 -0.64 -7.06
C ARG A 22 -2.56 -1.05 -6.09
N PRO A 23 -3.87 -0.89 -6.40
CA PRO A 23 -4.92 -1.33 -5.49
C PRO A 23 -4.89 -2.85 -5.24
N VAL A 24 -4.56 -3.65 -6.26
CA VAL A 24 -4.42 -5.11 -6.13
C VAL A 24 -3.23 -5.47 -5.25
N LEU A 25 -2.09 -4.81 -5.43
CA LEU A 25 -0.89 -5.03 -4.61
C LEU A 25 -1.07 -4.60 -3.16
N GLU A 26 -1.89 -3.57 -2.90
CA GLU A 26 -2.08 -3.02 -1.57
C GLU A 26 -3.28 -3.62 -0.84
N TYR A 27 -4.22 -4.29 -1.53
CA TYR A 27 -5.50 -4.74 -0.95
C TYR A 27 -5.36 -5.49 0.37
N GLY A 28 -4.32 -6.32 0.52
CA GLY A 28 -4.07 -7.13 1.71
C GLY A 28 -3.29 -6.44 2.83
N TYR A 29 -3.17 -5.10 2.85
CA TYR A 29 -2.36 -4.38 3.84
C TYR A 29 -2.70 -4.71 5.31
N GLN A 30 -3.92 -5.19 5.59
CA GLN A 30 -4.39 -5.60 6.91
C GLN A 30 -3.68 -6.88 7.38
N VAL A 31 -3.40 -7.81 6.46
CA VAL A 31 -2.82 -9.12 6.78
C VAL A 31 -1.32 -9.20 6.50
N TYR A 32 -0.79 -8.33 5.63
CA TYR A 32 0.61 -8.35 5.22
C TYR A 32 1.62 -8.11 6.35
N GLN A 33 1.22 -7.46 7.45
CA GLN A 33 2.10 -7.26 8.59
C GLN A 33 2.58 -8.58 9.21
N MET A 34 1.81 -9.67 9.05
CA MET A 34 2.14 -11.01 9.56
C MET A 34 2.75 -11.92 8.49
N ALA A 35 2.83 -11.46 7.25
CA ALA A 35 3.36 -12.27 6.15
C ALA A 35 4.90 -12.33 6.21
N CYS A 36 5.46 -13.44 5.74
CA CYS A 36 6.91 -13.57 5.65
C CYS A 36 7.50 -12.62 4.60
N GLN A 37 8.72 -12.12 4.87
CA GLN A 37 9.39 -11.17 3.99
C GLN A 37 9.61 -11.71 2.58
N THR A 38 9.81 -13.01 2.41
CA THR A 38 9.96 -13.66 1.10
C THR A 38 8.70 -13.54 0.23
N ASN A 39 7.51 -13.61 0.83
CA ASN A 39 6.26 -13.39 0.12
C ASN A 39 6.02 -11.91 -0.16
N LEU A 40 6.33 -11.01 0.78
CA LEU A 40 6.25 -9.56 0.56
C LEU A 40 7.19 -9.09 -0.57
N ASN A 41 8.38 -9.69 -0.65
CA ASN A 41 9.35 -9.39 -1.71
C ASN A 41 8.81 -9.72 -3.11
N LYS A 42 7.91 -10.71 -3.26
CA LYS A 42 7.27 -11.00 -4.55
C LYS A 42 6.45 -9.82 -5.05
N LEU A 43 5.76 -9.11 -4.14
CA LEU A 43 4.99 -7.91 -4.47
C LEU A 43 5.90 -6.74 -4.86
N GLU A 44 7.01 -6.56 -4.14
CA GLU A 44 8.03 -5.53 -4.47
C GLU A 44 8.67 -5.79 -5.85
N ILE A 45 8.89 -7.06 -6.23
CA ILE A 45 9.39 -7.42 -7.56
C ILE A 45 8.41 -7.02 -8.67
N VAL A 46 7.10 -7.19 -8.45
CA VAL A 46 6.07 -6.73 -9.40
C VAL A 46 6.13 -5.22 -9.56
N GLN A 47 6.12 -4.46 -8.46
CA GLN A 47 6.23 -3.00 -8.52
C GLN A 47 7.52 -2.54 -9.22
N LEU A 48 8.66 -3.15 -8.88
CA LEU A 48 9.95 -2.81 -9.49
C LEU A 48 9.96 -3.09 -10.99
N SER A 49 9.35 -4.20 -11.42
CA SER A 49 9.20 -4.53 -12.84
C SER A 49 8.36 -3.47 -13.56
N THR A 50 7.25 -3.05 -12.96
CA THR A 50 6.42 -1.96 -13.50
C THR A 50 7.18 -0.63 -13.55
N ALA A 51 7.95 -0.30 -12.51
CA ALA A 51 8.76 0.92 -12.46
C ALA A 51 9.82 0.95 -13.58
N ARG A 52 10.41 -0.19 -13.93
CA ARG A 52 11.33 -0.31 -15.08
C ARG A 52 10.62 -0.10 -16.41
N ILE A 53 9.38 -0.59 -16.56
CA ILE A 53 8.57 -0.37 -17.77
C ILE A 53 8.23 1.12 -17.91
N ILE A 54 7.86 1.79 -16.81
CA ILE A 54 7.53 3.23 -16.78
C ILE A 54 8.75 4.08 -17.17
N THR A 55 9.92 3.75 -16.63
CA THR A 55 11.15 4.56 -16.79
C THR A 55 12.00 4.17 -18.00
N GLY A 56 11.83 2.96 -18.53
CA GLY A 56 12.70 2.39 -19.55
C GLY A 56 14.11 2.04 -19.06
N LEU A 57 14.36 2.06 -17.74
CA LEU A 57 15.69 1.81 -17.17
C LEU A 57 16.07 0.33 -17.19
N ARG A 58 17.34 0.07 -17.50
CA ARG A 58 17.91 -1.28 -17.64
C ARG A 58 17.91 -2.02 -16.31
N SER A 59 17.84 -3.36 -16.34
CA SER A 59 17.82 -4.23 -15.16
C SER A 59 18.97 -4.01 -14.17
N CYS A 60 20.15 -3.57 -14.64
CA CYS A 60 21.29 -3.25 -13.79
C CYS A 60 21.10 -1.99 -12.94
N CYS A 61 20.16 -1.11 -13.26
CA CYS A 61 19.91 0.09 -12.47
C CYS A 61 19.44 -0.28 -11.05
N PRO A 62 20.03 0.31 -10.00
CA PRO A 62 19.62 0.10 -8.61
C PRO A 62 18.14 0.39 -8.39
N LYS A 63 17.48 -0.44 -7.55
CA LYS A 63 16.03 -0.32 -7.27
C LYS A 63 15.61 1.08 -6.80
N ALA A 64 16.43 1.74 -5.99
CA ALA A 64 16.12 3.05 -5.42
C ALA A 64 16.03 4.12 -6.52
N ILE A 65 16.96 4.09 -7.49
CA ILE A 65 16.99 5.01 -8.63
C ILE A 65 15.78 4.76 -9.52
N VAL A 66 15.48 3.49 -9.82
CA VAL A 66 14.32 3.14 -10.66
C VAL A 66 13.01 3.61 -10.05
N LEU A 67 12.83 3.45 -8.74
CA LEU A 67 11.64 3.91 -8.03
C LEU A 67 11.55 5.44 -7.97
N TYR A 68 12.68 6.12 -7.74
CA TYR A 68 12.76 7.58 -7.76
C TYR A 68 12.37 8.15 -9.13
N GLU A 69 12.97 7.66 -10.21
CA GLU A 69 12.68 8.10 -11.59
C GLU A 69 11.24 7.76 -12.00
N ALA A 70 10.67 6.66 -11.49
CA ALA A 70 9.29 6.29 -11.73
C ALA A 70 8.29 7.13 -10.92
N ASP A 71 8.75 7.99 -10.00
CA ASP A 71 7.93 8.70 -9.02
C ASP A 71 7.07 7.74 -8.17
N LEU A 72 7.69 6.67 -7.67
CA LEU A 72 7.06 5.61 -6.88
C LEU A 72 7.76 5.43 -5.53
N GLN A 73 6.97 5.35 -4.46
CA GLN A 73 7.47 4.95 -3.14
C GLN A 73 7.61 3.42 -3.05
N PRO A 74 8.55 2.87 -2.25
CA PRO A 74 8.63 1.44 -1.98
C PRO A 74 7.28 0.87 -1.48
N LEU A 75 6.87 -0.29 -1.98
CA LEU A 75 5.55 -0.85 -1.68
C LEU A 75 5.38 -1.13 -0.18
N SER A 76 6.43 -1.63 0.45
CA SER A 76 6.51 -1.89 1.90
C SER A 76 6.22 -0.65 2.74
N MET A 77 6.71 0.53 2.34
CA MET A 77 6.41 1.79 3.03
C MET A 77 4.93 2.15 2.89
N ARG A 78 4.35 1.94 1.70
CA ARG A 78 2.93 2.21 1.43
C ARG A 78 2.02 1.29 2.22
N ILE A 79 2.32 -0.02 2.21
CA ILE A 79 1.59 -1.02 3.01
C ILE A 79 1.64 -0.63 4.49
N ARG A 80 2.82 -0.31 5.04
CA ARG A 80 2.96 0.12 6.44
C ARG A 80 2.07 1.33 6.76
N ASN A 81 2.06 2.33 5.89
CA ASN A 81 1.22 3.52 6.09
C ASN A 81 -0.28 3.19 6.05
N ASN A 82 -0.71 2.32 5.14
CA ASN A 82 -2.10 1.90 5.06
C ASN A 82 -2.52 1.06 6.27
N SER A 83 -1.65 0.13 6.72
CA SER A 83 -1.88 -0.66 7.94
C SER A 83 -1.99 0.24 9.17
N ALA A 84 -1.12 1.23 9.32
CA ALA A 84 -1.16 2.17 10.45
C ALA A 84 -2.49 2.96 10.49
N LYS A 85 -2.94 3.48 9.33
CA LYS A 85 -4.24 4.17 9.23
C LYS A 85 -5.41 3.26 9.61
N TYR A 86 -5.36 2.00 9.19
CA TYR A 86 -6.38 1.02 9.50
C TYR A 86 -6.42 0.66 10.99
N ILE A 87 -5.26 0.41 11.60
CA ILE A 87 -5.15 0.13 13.04
C ILE A 87 -5.68 1.32 13.86
N ALA A 88 -5.31 2.56 13.50
CA ALA A 88 -5.82 3.75 14.18
C ALA A 88 -7.35 3.87 14.08
N LYS A 89 -7.95 3.45 12.95
CA LYS A 89 -9.40 3.41 12.81
C LYS A 89 -10.02 2.33 13.71
N LEU A 90 -9.41 1.15 13.80
CA LEU A 90 -9.89 0.07 14.66
C LEU A 90 -9.80 0.42 16.14
N GLN A 91 -8.73 1.08 16.58
CA GLN A 91 -8.58 1.54 17.96
C GLN A 91 -9.74 2.46 18.37
N LYS A 92 -10.06 3.46 17.55
CA LYS A 92 -11.21 4.35 17.81
C LYS A 92 -12.53 3.60 17.96
N VAL A 93 -12.76 2.58 17.14
CA VAL A 93 -13.98 1.76 17.23
C VAL A 93 -13.98 0.93 18.52
N SER A 94 -12.84 0.35 18.90
CA SER A 94 -12.67 -0.39 20.15
C SER A 94 -12.94 0.48 21.37
N ASP A 95 -12.46 1.72 21.37
CA ASP A 95 -12.65 2.67 22.47
C ASP A 95 -14.14 2.98 22.65
N LEU A 96 -14.85 3.29 21.55
CA LEU A 96 -16.29 3.54 21.56
C LEU A 96 -17.09 2.34 22.08
N LEU A 97 -16.74 1.13 21.67
CA LEU A 97 -17.40 -0.09 22.16
C LEU A 97 -17.18 -0.29 23.66
N THR A 98 -16.01 0.08 24.16
CA THR A 98 -15.67 0.00 25.59
C THR A 98 -16.47 1.02 26.40
N GLU A 99 -16.62 2.26 25.90
CA GLU A 99 -17.45 3.29 26.51
C GLU A 99 -18.93 2.88 26.58
N LEU A 100 -19.50 2.41 25.47
CA LEU A 100 -20.89 1.94 25.42
C LEU A 100 -21.13 0.76 26.36
N ARG A 101 -20.18 -0.18 26.41
CA ARG A 101 -20.22 -1.29 27.35
C ARG A 101 -20.28 -0.77 28.80
N ASN A 102 -19.41 0.16 29.16
CA ASN A 102 -19.37 0.73 30.51
C ASN A 102 -20.69 1.44 30.88
N LEU A 103 -21.28 2.20 29.96
CA LEU A 103 -22.58 2.86 30.16
C LEU A 103 -23.71 1.86 30.41
N PHE A 104 -23.73 0.75 29.66
CA PHE A 104 -24.73 -0.31 29.86
C PHE A 104 -24.61 -0.93 31.25
N TYR A 105 -23.40 -1.28 31.69
CA TYR A 105 -23.19 -1.85 33.04
C TYR A 105 -23.49 -0.85 34.16
N SER A 106 -23.17 0.45 34.01
CA SER A 106 -23.52 1.46 35.01
C SER A 106 -25.03 1.69 35.13
N GLY A 107 -25.79 1.56 34.05
CA GLY A 107 -27.25 1.71 34.06
C GLY A 107 -28.02 0.51 34.64
N GLN A 108 -27.37 -0.66 34.73
CA GLN A 108 -27.92 -1.84 35.43
C GLN A 108 -27.67 -1.74 36.94
N ALA A 109 -26.56 -1.12 37.37
CA ALA A 109 -26.20 -0.96 38.78
C ALA A 109 -27.10 0.01 39.58
N THR A 110 -27.92 0.81 38.90
CA THR A 110 -28.83 1.80 39.53
C THR A 110 -30.30 1.35 39.59
N ARG A 111 -30.59 0.09 39.27
CA ARG A 111 -31.97 -0.46 39.21
C ARG A 111 -32.34 -1.39 40.38
N ASP A 112 -31.44 -1.54 41.36
CA ASP A 112 -31.67 -2.21 42.65
C ASP A 112 -31.76 -1.17 43.78
#